data_AF-A0A3M9YQI1-F1
#
_entry.id   AF-A0A3M9YQI1-F1
#
_cell.length_a   1.000
_cell.length_b   1.000
_cell.length_c   1.000
_cell.angle_alpha   90.00
_cell.angle_beta   90.00
_cell.angle_gamma   90.00
#
_symmetry.space_group_name_H-M   'P 1'
#
loop_
_entity.id
_entity.type
_entity.pdbx_description
1 polymer ?
#
loop_
_entity_poly.entity_id
_entity_poly.type
_entity_poly.pdbx_seq_one_letter_code
_entity_poly.pdbx_strand_id
1 'polypeptide(L)'
;MSNPDLPTLTGEQKRWAFAAAALFLLAVGFLGFALNTGVMRVFAVGWLALMIFGFVGAGRVAKGDFAHPLFKAQVMLHIVAVGLLVAVVIRALK
;
A
#
# COMPACT_ATOMS: atom_id res chain seq x y z
N MET A 1 -16.67 6.68 20.44
CA MET A 1 -16.51 8.08 20.89
C MET A 1 -15.67 8.81 19.84
N SER A 2 -16.30 9.63 19.00
CA SER A 2 -15.59 10.52 18.07
C SER A 2 -15.06 11.71 18.87
N ASN A 3 -13.76 11.72 19.15
CA ASN A 3 -13.11 12.81 19.87
C ASN A 3 -13.09 14.04 18.94
N PRO A 4 -13.81 15.15 19.25
CA PRO A 4 -13.99 16.28 18.32
C PRO A 4 -12.70 17.05 18.00
N ASP A 5 -11.64 16.86 18.80
CA ASP A 5 -10.45 17.72 18.81
C ASP A 5 -9.16 17.04 18.30
N LEU A 6 -9.27 16.01 17.44
CA LEU A 6 -8.08 15.55 16.73
C LEU A 6 -7.72 16.60 15.67
N PRO A 7 -6.49 17.15 15.68
CA PRO A 7 -6.08 18.14 14.69
C PRO A 7 -6.27 17.55 13.30
N THR A 8 -6.84 18.36 12.40
CA THR A 8 -7.10 17.93 11.03
C THR A 8 -5.78 17.56 10.37
N LEU A 9 -5.74 16.41 9.68
CA LEU A 9 -4.55 15.97 8.96
C LEU A 9 -4.03 17.08 8.04
N THR A 10 -2.72 17.27 8.05
CA THR A 10 -2.07 18.23 7.15
C THR A 10 -2.27 17.81 5.69
N GLY A 11 -2.15 18.75 4.75
CA GLY A 11 -2.23 18.43 3.32
C GLY A 11 -1.19 17.40 2.87
N GLU A 12 -0.03 17.34 3.52
CA GLU A 12 0.96 16.30 3.28
C GLU A 12 0.50 14.93 3.79
N GLN A 13 0.03 14.84 5.03
CA GLN A 13 -0.48 13.58 5.59
C GLN A 13 -1.63 13.00 4.73
N LYS A 14 -2.53 13.87 4.24
CA LYS A 14 -3.61 13.46 3.33
C LYS A 14 -3.10 12.85 2.03
N ARG A 15 -2.08 13.44 1.41
CA ARG A 15 -1.47 12.93 0.16
C ARG A 15 -0.84 11.55 0.36
N TRP A 16 -0.10 11.36 1.45
CA TRP A 16 0.54 10.08 1.75
C TRP A 16 -0.46 9.00 2.15
N ALA A 17 -1.48 9.35 2.93
CA ALA A 17 -2.58 8.44 3.24
C ALA A 17 -3.34 8.02 1.97
N PHE A 18 -3.60 8.97 1.06
CA PHE A 18 -4.22 8.68 -0.23
C PHE A 18 -3.35 7.75 -1.08
N ALA A 19 -2.04 8.00 -1.18
CA ALA A 19 -1.12 7.13 -1.91
C ALA A 19 -1.09 5.70 -1.35
N ALA A 20 -1.05 5.55 -0.02
CA ALA A 20 -1.12 4.25 0.64
C ALA A 20 -2.45 3.54 0.34
N ALA A 21 -3.57 4.25 0.42
CA ALA A 21 -4.90 3.71 0.11
C ALA A 21 -5.01 3.28 -1.36
N ALA A 22 -4.50 4.07 -2.30
CA ALA A 22 -4.49 3.75 -3.72
C ALA A 22 -3.69 2.48 -4.00
N LEU A 23 -2.50 2.33 -3.42
CA LEU A 23 -1.68 1.12 -3.53
C LEU A 23 -2.39 -0.10 -2.91
N PHE A 24 -3.06 0.09 -1.78
CA PHE A 24 -3.80 -0.98 -1.14
C PHE A 24 -4.97 -1.48 -2.00
N LEU A 25 -5.76 -0.55 -2.57
CA LEU A 25 -6.84 -0.90 -3.50
C LEU A 25 -6.30 -1.58 -4.77
N LEU A 26 -5.15 -1.14 -5.27
CA LEU A 26 -4.47 -1.81 -6.39
C LEU A 26 -4.12 -3.26 -6.03
N ALA A 27 -3.56 -3.51 -4.84
CA ALA A 27 -3.24 -4.86 -4.39
C ALA A 27 -4.49 -5.74 -4.21
N VAL A 28 -5.60 -5.18 -3.69
CA VAL A 28 -6.88 -5.89 -3.59
C VAL A 28 -7.43 -6.24 -4.99
N GLY A 29 -7.40 -5.28 -5.93
CA GLY A 29 -7.81 -5.53 -7.31
C GLY A 29 -6.94 -6.60 -7.99
N PHE A 30 -5.63 -6.54 -7.78
CA PHE A 30 -4.69 -7.54 -8.29
C PHE A 30 -4.93 -8.93 -7.66
N LEU A 31 -5.28 -9.00 -6.38
CA LEU A 31 -5.69 -10.25 -5.73
C LEU A 31 -6.94 -10.83 -6.40
N GLY A 32 -7.96 -10.02 -6.67
CA GLY A 32 -9.15 -10.46 -7.40
C GLY A 32 -8.80 -11.05 -8.77
N PHE A 33 -7.93 -10.37 -9.53
CA PHE A 33 -7.41 -10.87 -10.80
C PHE A 33 -6.65 -12.20 -10.65
N ALA A 34 -5.75 -12.30 -9.67
CA ALA A 34 -4.93 -13.49 -9.42
C ALA A 34 -5.79 -14.70 -9.01
N LEU A 35 -6.83 -14.50 -8.19
CA LEU A 35 -7.77 -15.54 -7.80
C LEU A 35 -8.60 -16.02 -8.99
N ASN A 36 -9.06 -15.10 -9.85
CA ASN A 36 -9.85 -15.43 -11.03
C ASN A 36 -9.05 -16.20 -12.11
N THR A 37 -7.81 -15.78 -12.36
CA THR A 37 -6.97 -16.38 -13.42
C THR A 37 -6.12 -17.56 -12.96
N GLY A 38 -5.95 -17.70 -11.64
CA GLY A 38 -5.06 -18.69 -11.04
C GLY A 38 -3.57 -18.32 -11.08
N VAL A 39 -3.22 -17.18 -11.70
CA VAL A 39 -1.84 -16.71 -11.91
C VAL A 39 -1.36 -15.89 -10.71
N MET A 40 -0.10 -16.07 -10.31
CA MET A 40 0.56 -15.27 -9.25
C MET A 40 -0.20 -15.22 -7.90
N ARG A 41 -1.07 -16.20 -7.61
CA ARG A 41 -1.91 -16.25 -6.39
C ARG A 41 -1.12 -16.07 -5.10
N VAL A 42 -0.02 -16.82 -4.95
CA VAL A 42 0.85 -16.76 -3.76
C VAL A 42 1.42 -15.35 -3.57
N PHE A 43 1.90 -14.74 -4.67
CA PHE A 43 2.42 -13.38 -4.63
C PHE A 43 1.33 -12.37 -4.26
N ALA A 44 0.13 -12.46 -4.86
CA ALA A 44 -0.95 -11.52 -4.58
C ALA A 44 -1.42 -11.57 -3.12
N VAL A 45 -1.59 -12.79 -2.57
CA VAL A 45 -1.97 -12.98 -1.16
C VAL A 45 -0.86 -12.46 -0.23
N GLY A 46 0.40 -12.84 -0.49
CA GLY A 46 1.53 -12.42 0.31
C GLY A 46 1.74 -10.91 0.27
N TRP A 47 1.60 -10.30 -0.91
CA TRP A 47 1.74 -8.87 -1.10
C TRP A 47 0.68 -8.09 -0.34
N LEU A 48 -0.61 -8.49 -0.44
CA LEU A 48 -1.68 -7.85 0.31
C LEU A 48 -1.45 -7.97 1.83
N ALA A 49 -1.07 -9.15 2.32
CA ALA A 49 -0.73 -9.34 3.73
C ALA A 49 0.41 -8.41 4.17
N LEU A 50 1.46 -8.30 3.35
CA LEU A 50 2.61 -7.44 3.63
C LEU A 50 2.22 -5.95 3.65
N MET A 51 1.28 -5.51 2.79
CA MET A 51 0.73 -4.15 2.85
C MET A 51 -0.01 -3.89 4.17
N ILE A 52 -0.87 -4.84 4.61
CA ILE A 52 -1.64 -4.70 5.86
C ILE A 52 -0.67 -4.55 7.04
N PHE A 53 0.22 -5.51 7.22
CA PHE A 53 1.16 -5.48 8.36
C PHE A 53 2.17 -4.34 8.24
N GLY A 54 2.63 -4.02 7.03
CA GLY A 54 3.56 -2.93 6.75
C GLY A 54 2.98 -1.56 7.11
N PHE A 55 1.79 -1.23 6.60
CA PHE A 55 1.17 0.07 6.89
C PHE A 55 0.61 0.17 8.31
N VAL A 56 0.02 -0.90 8.86
CA VAL A 56 -0.44 -0.89 10.26
C VAL A 56 0.75 -0.76 11.21
N GLY A 57 1.83 -1.51 10.97
CA GLY A 57 3.07 -1.42 11.75
C GLY A 57 3.71 -0.04 11.65
N ALA A 58 3.91 0.47 10.43
CA ALA A 58 4.49 1.79 10.21
C ALA A 58 3.62 2.90 10.81
N GLY A 59 2.30 2.83 10.64
CA GLY A 59 1.35 3.79 11.23
C GLY A 59 1.39 3.77 12.76
N ARG A 60 1.48 2.58 13.38
CA ARG A 60 1.61 2.45 14.84
C ARG A 60 2.92 3.05 15.35
N VAL A 61 4.04 2.76 14.70
CA VAL A 61 5.37 3.30 15.08
C VAL A 61 5.41 4.82 14.84
N ALA A 62 4.79 5.30 13.77
CA ALA A 62 4.63 6.72 13.46
C ALA A 62 3.59 7.43 14.35
N LYS A 63 2.96 6.73 15.30
CA LYS A 63 1.91 7.28 16.19
C LYS A 63 0.76 7.95 15.40
N GLY A 64 0.43 7.42 14.23
CA GLY A 64 -0.62 7.96 13.35
C GLY A 64 -0.17 9.10 12.43
N ASP A 65 1.11 9.48 12.44
CA ASP A 65 1.63 10.47 11.49
C ASP A 65 1.93 9.86 10.12
N PHE A 66 1.04 10.10 9.15
CA PHE A 66 1.24 9.64 7.77
C PHE A 66 2.35 10.37 7.00
N ALA A 67 2.85 11.50 7.51
CA ALA A 67 4.00 12.20 6.95
C ALA A 67 5.33 11.72 7.55
N HIS A 68 5.29 10.78 8.50
CA HIS A 68 6.47 10.22 9.14
C HIS A 68 7.34 9.49 8.10
N PRO A 69 8.69 9.63 8.15
CA PRO A 69 9.60 9.00 7.19
C PRO A 69 9.40 7.49 7.04
N LEU A 70 9.10 6.77 8.11
CA LEU A 70 8.81 5.32 8.06
C LEU A 70 7.54 5.00 7.25
N PHE A 71 6.48 5.79 7.39
CA PHE A 71 5.24 5.58 6.64
C PHE A 71 5.47 5.88 5.14
N LYS A 72 6.18 6.98 4.85
CA LYS A 72 6.59 7.34 3.48
C LYS A 72 7.46 6.25 2.85
N ALA A 73 8.44 5.72 3.59
CA ALA A 73 9.28 4.64 3.12
C ALA A 73 8.47 3.39 2.77
N GLN A 74 7.43 3.06 3.56
CA GLN A 74 6.50 1.99 3.22
C GLN A 74 5.74 2.25 1.92
N VAL A 75 5.22 3.47 1.72
CA VAL A 75 4.57 3.85 0.46
C VAL A 75 5.55 3.71 -0.72
N MET A 76 6.76 4.24 -0.58
CA MET A 76 7.79 4.19 -1.63
C MET A 76 8.22 2.77 -1.96
N LEU A 77 8.39 1.90 -0.97
CA LEU A 77 8.71 0.48 -1.18
C LEU A 77 7.65 -0.20 -2.05
N HIS A 78 6.38 0.09 -1.81
CA HIS A 78 5.27 -0.48 -2.58
C HIS A 78 5.15 0.13 -3.98
N ILE A 79 5.47 1.41 -4.16
CA ILE A 79 5.59 2.01 -5.50
C ILE A 79 6.67 1.29 -6.31
N VAL A 80 7.84 1.02 -5.70
CA VAL A 80 8.90 0.25 -6.34
C VAL A 80 8.45 -1.16 -6.67
N ALA A 81 7.76 -1.84 -5.75
CA ALA A 81 7.20 -3.17 -6.00
C ALA A 81 6.23 -3.18 -7.19
N VAL A 82 5.35 -2.17 -7.29
CA VAL A 82 4.46 -2.00 -8.45
C VAL A 82 5.25 -1.78 -9.74
N GLY A 83 6.27 -0.91 -9.72
CA GLY A 83 7.12 -0.68 -10.89
C GLY A 83 7.83 -1.94 -11.38
N LEU A 84 8.34 -2.75 -10.46
CA LEU A 84 8.98 -4.04 -10.79
C LEU A 84 7.95 -5.05 -11.31
N LEU A 85 6.76 -5.13 -10.71
CA LEU A 85 5.68 -5.99 -11.19
C LEU A 85 5.30 -5.64 -12.63
N VAL A 86 5.10 -4.35 -12.93
CA VAL A 86 4.81 -3.87 -14.29
C VAL A 86 5.94 -4.24 -15.24
N ALA A 87 7.21 -4.05 -14.85
CA ALA A 87 8.35 -4.41 -15.69
C ALA A 87 8.39 -5.91 -16.02
N VAL A 88 8.09 -6.78 -15.05
CA VAL A 88 8.01 -8.23 -15.25
C VAL A 88 6.86 -8.60 -16.18
N VAL A 89 5.68 -7.98 -16.01
CA VAL A 89 4.52 -8.22 -16.88
C VAL A 89 4.82 -7.78 -18.32
N ILE A 90 5.40 -6.60 -18.52
CA ILE A 90 5.81 -6.13 -19.86
C ILE A 90 6.79 -7.11 -20.50
N ARG A 91 7.77 -7.60 -19.73
CA ARG A 91 8.74 -8.59 -20.21
C ARG A 91 8.09 -9.92 -20.57
N ALA A 92 7.06 -10.34 -19.86
CA ALA A 92 6.35 -11.59 -20.15
C ALA A 92 5.44 -11.49 -21.39
N LEU A 93 5.02 -10.28 -21.76
CA LEU A 93 4.15 -10.01 -22.92
C LEU A 93 4.92 -9.69 -24.21
N LYS A 94 6.23 -9.43 -24.12
CA LYS A 94 7.14 -9.25 -25.26
C LYS A 94 7.83 -10.57 -25.61
#